data_AF-A0A925GJM1-F1
#
_entry.id   AF-A0A925GJM1-F1
#
_cell.length_a   1.000
_cell.length_b   1.000
_cell.length_c   1.000
_cell.angle_alpha   90.00
_cell.angle_beta   90.00
_cell.angle_gamma   90.00
#
_symmetry.space_group_name_H-M   'P 1'
#
loop_
_entity.id
_entity.type
_entity.pdbx_description
1 polymer ?
#
loop_
_entity_poly.entity_id
_entity_poly.type
_entity_poly.pdbx_seq_one_letter_code
_entity_poly.pdbx_strand_id
1 'polypeptide(L)'
;MPEDQPGDNEGQPESLKNPPPDNQGERTPRTTPEPEKWTIRGVERDTRAVIQKAAARSNKPLDQWFNEDLREFAQAQVRKTTNAPAKSEGSVPDRFDKLKSELKAEQLEELKALRKAIETRPSSLWEWIRGKKR
;
A
#
# COMPACT_ATOMS: atom_id res chain seq x y z
N MET A 1 22.92 -14.84 92.69
CA MET A 1 21.59 -14.62 92.08
C MET A 1 21.83 -14.29 90.61
N PRO A 2 21.12 -14.96 89.68
CA PRO A 2 21.31 -14.87 88.22
C PRO A 2 20.32 -13.87 87.57
N GLU A 3 20.39 -13.79 86.22
CA GLU A 3 19.40 -13.22 85.26
C GLU A 3 19.46 -11.68 85.08
N ASP A 4 19.50 -11.06 83.89
CA ASP A 4 18.97 -11.43 82.56
C ASP A 4 19.78 -10.80 81.41
N GLN A 5 19.91 -11.55 80.29
CA GLN A 5 20.12 -11.01 78.94
C GLN A 5 18.78 -10.97 78.19
N PRO A 6 18.57 -9.95 77.33
CA PRO A 6 17.92 -10.15 76.03
C PRO A 6 18.88 -9.60 74.94
N GLY A 7 19.00 -10.13 73.73
CA GLY A 7 18.09 -10.87 72.89
C GLY A 7 18.36 -10.41 71.45
N ASP A 8 18.87 -11.34 70.65
CA ASP A 8 18.57 -11.57 69.24
C ASP A 8 18.96 -10.60 68.10
N ASN A 9 19.45 -11.28 67.05
CA ASN A 9 19.33 -11.04 65.61
C ASN A 9 20.44 -10.27 64.87
N GLU A 10 21.44 -11.08 64.50
CA GLU A 10 21.98 -11.19 63.14
C GLU A 10 20.97 -10.83 62.03
N GLY A 11 21.43 -10.13 60.99
CA GLY A 11 20.57 -9.78 59.86
C GLY A 11 21.21 -8.94 58.78
N GLN A 12 22.45 -9.25 58.42
CA GLN A 12 23.06 -8.82 57.17
C GLN A 12 22.16 -9.33 56.02
N PRO A 13 21.67 -8.49 55.09
CA PRO A 13 20.93 -9.01 53.95
C PRO A 13 21.92 -9.76 53.05
N GLU A 14 21.99 -11.07 53.25
CA GLU A 14 22.66 -12.01 52.37
C GLU A 14 22.18 -11.80 50.94
N SER A 15 23.14 -11.55 50.06
CA SER A 15 22.98 -11.70 48.62
C SER A 15 22.32 -13.05 48.34
N LEU A 16 21.16 -13.03 47.68
CA LEU A 16 20.48 -14.21 47.18
C LEU A 16 21.47 -15.05 46.36
N LYS A 17 21.82 -16.20 46.93
CA LYS A 17 22.66 -17.25 46.36
C LYS A 17 22.04 -17.71 45.04
N ASN A 18 22.79 -17.56 43.95
CA ASN A 18 22.49 -18.19 42.67
C ASN A 18 22.45 -19.72 42.85
N PRO A 19 21.46 -20.45 42.30
CA PRO A 19 21.49 -21.90 42.30
C PRO A 19 22.64 -22.43 41.40
N PRO A 20 23.20 -23.61 41.70
CA PRO A 20 24.35 -24.19 40.98
C PRO A 20 24.01 -24.52 39.52
N PRO A 21 25.01 -24.53 38.61
CA PRO A 21 24.78 -24.72 37.18
C PRO A 21 24.34 -26.15 36.89
N ASP A 22 23.09 -26.30 36.46
CA ASP A 22 22.54 -27.56 35.99
C ASP A 22 23.10 -27.87 34.59
N ASN A 23 23.89 -28.95 34.53
CA ASN A 23 24.28 -29.76 33.38
C ASN A 23 24.32 -29.08 31.99
N GLN A 24 25.55 -28.79 31.55
CA GLN A 24 25.90 -28.52 30.16
C GLN A 24 25.62 -29.76 29.29
N GLY A 25 24.39 -29.93 28.85
CA GLY A 25 24.14 -30.60 27.58
C GLY A 25 24.72 -29.73 26.47
N GLU A 26 25.71 -30.23 25.74
CA GLU A 26 26.22 -29.60 24.53
C GLU A 26 25.06 -29.30 23.59
N ARG A 27 24.61 -28.04 23.56
CA ARG A 27 23.74 -27.54 22.51
C ARG A 27 24.55 -27.65 21.23
N THR A 28 24.15 -28.57 20.36
CA THR A 28 24.68 -28.66 19.01
C THR A 28 24.72 -27.26 18.40
N PRO A 29 25.87 -26.84 17.83
CA PRO A 29 25.98 -25.51 17.24
C PRO A 29 24.87 -25.38 16.19
N ARG A 30 24.01 -24.37 16.35
CA ARG A 30 22.93 -24.08 15.39
C ARG A 30 23.55 -24.00 14.00
N THR A 31 23.17 -24.92 13.13
CA THR A 31 23.64 -25.01 11.73
C THR A 31 23.20 -23.81 10.89
N THR A 32 22.19 -23.07 11.35
CA THR A 32 21.67 -21.90 10.64
C THR A 32 22.29 -20.62 11.20
N PRO A 33 22.89 -19.77 10.36
CA PRO A 33 23.37 -18.46 10.78
C PRO A 33 22.19 -17.66 11.35
N GLU A 34 22.39 -17.01 12.49
CA GLU A 34 21.38 -16.15 13.08
C GLU A 34 21.12 -14.97 12.12
N PRO A 35 19.85 -14.65 11.81
CA PRO A 35 19.55 -13.52 10.95
C PRO A 35 20.06 -12.22 11.55
N GLU A 36 20.46 -11.28 10.68
CA GLU A 36 20.97 -9.97 11.09
C GLU A 36 19.94 -9.22 11.94
N LYS A 37 20.38 -8.77 13.12
CA LYS A 37 19.53 -8.04 14.07
C LYS A 37 19.53 -6.56 13.71
N TRP A 38 18.35 -6.04 13.38
CA TRP A 38 18.13 -4.63 13.08
C TRP A 38 17.24 -4.00 14.15
N THR A 39 17.39 -2.69 14.37
CA THR A 39 16.57 -1.94 15.32
C THR A 39 15.87 -0.80 14.60
N ILE A 40 14.55 -0.70 14.76
CA ILE A 40 13.76 0.41 14.22
C ILE A 40 13.66 1.49 15.30
N ARG A 41 14.13 2.70 15.00
CA ARG A 41 14.04 3.87 15.90
C ARG A 41 12.82 4.72 15.55
N GLY A 42 12.30 5.46 16.53
CA GLY A 42 11.21 6.41 16.32
C GLY A 42 9.82 5.78 16.12
N VAL A 43 9.65 4.49 16.44
CA VAL A 43 8.33 3.86 16.43
C VAL A 43 7.54 4.36 17.63
N GLU A 44 6.43 5.06 17.35
CA GLU A 44 5.51 5.51 18.39
C GLU A 44 4.90 4.33 19.15
N ARG A 45 4.56 4.56 20.43
CA ARG A 45 3.98 3.52 21.29
C ARG A 45 2.69 2.93 20.72
N ASP A 46 1.85 3.79 20.16
CA ASP A 46 0.56 3.39 19.58
C ASP A 46 0.78 2.55 18.32
N THR A 47 1.71 2.95 17.46
CA THR A 47 2.12 2.17 16.29
C THR A 47 2.62 0.79 16.69
N ARG A 48 3.45 0.69 17.74
CA ARG A 48 3.91 -0.60 18.28
C ARG A 48 2.74 -1.46 18.76
N ALA A 49 1.77 -0.88 19.45
CA ALA A 49 0.61 -1.61 19.96
C ALA A 49 -0.28 -2.14 18.82
N VAL A 50 -0.48 -1.35 17.76
CA VAL A 50 -1.23 -1.77 16.57
C VAL A 50 -0.54 -2.94 15.87
N ILE A 51 0.77 -2.89 15.69
CA ILE A 51 1.57 -3.97 15.08
C ILE A 51 1.48 -5.25 15.92
N GLN A 52 1.63 -5.16 17.25
CA GLN A 52 1.48 -6.31 18.13
C GLN A 52 0.08 -6.91 18.06
N LYS A 53 -0.97 -6.07 18.01
CA LYS A 53 -2.35 -6.51 17.86
C LYS A 53 -2.60 -7.18 16.50
N ALA A 54 -1.98 -6.68 15.44
CA ALA A 54 -2.05 -7.29 14.11
C ALA A 54 -1.40 -8.68 14.09
N ALA A 55 -0.20 -8.82 14.67
CA ALA A 55 0.47 -10.12 14.81
C ALA A 55 -0.36 -11.12 15.63
N ALA A 56 -0.91 -10.68 16.77
CA ALA A 56 -1.80 -11.48 17.60
C ALA A 56 -3.07 -11.93 16.86
N ARG A 57 -3.66 -11.04 16.04
CA ARG A 57 -4.84 -11.37 15.21
C ARG A 57 -4.54 -12.42 14.15
N SER A 58 -3.32 -12.42 13.62
CA SER A 58 -2.86 -13.43 12.65
C SER A 58 -2.38 -14.73 13.32
N ASN A 59 -2.42 -14.84 14.66
CA ASN A 59 -1.89 -15.96 15.43
C ASN A 59 -0.41 -16.28 15.15
N LYS A 60 0.38 -15.25 14.80
CA LYS A 60 1.81 -15.38 14.50
C LYS A 60 2.64 -14.64 15.54
N PRO A 61 3.85 -15.12 15.89
CA PRO A 61 4.78 -14.32 16.66
C PRO A 61 5.17 -13.08 15.85
N LEU A 62 5.53 -12.00 16.55
CA LEU A 62 5.82 -10.71 15.93
C LEU A 62 6.88 -10.82 14.82
N ASP A 63 7.92 -11.61 15.06
CA ASP A 63 9.04 -11.81 14.14
C ASP A 63 8.59 -12.47 12.82
N GLN A 64 7.70 -13.46 12.92
CA GLN A 64 7.15 -14.14 11.75
C GLN A 64 6.18 -13.24 10.98
N TRP A 65 5.33 -12.49 11.71
CA TRP A 65 4.43 -11.51 11.10
C TRP A 65 5.21 -10.43 10.33
N PHE A 66 6.30 -9.91 10.90
CA PHE A 66 7.19 -8.99 10.20
C PHE A 66 7.80 -9.62 8.94
N ASN A 67 8.26 -10.86 9.00
CA ASN A 67 8.92 -11.48 7.84
C ASN A 67 7.97 -11.83 6.69
N GLU A 68 6.71 -12.14 6.98
CA GLU A 68 5.72 -12.54 5.98
C GLU A 68 4.88 -11.34 5.54
N ASP A 69 4.14 -10.73 6.47
CA ASP A 69 3.13 -9.71 6.16
C ASP A 69 3.78 -8.38 5.76
N LEU A 70 4.84 -7.92 6.46
CA LEU A 70 5.54 -6.70 6.05
C LEU A 70 6.29 -6.90 4.72
N ARG A 71 6.83 -8.09 4.48
CA ARG A 71 7.48 -8.43 3.20
C ARG A 71 6.48 -8.39 2.06
N GLU A 72 5.31 -9.01 2.23
CA GLU A 72 4.26 -8.99 1.22
C GLU A 72 3.81 -7.55 0.93
N PHE A 73 3.60 -6.76 1.98
CA PHE A 73 3.27 -5.34 1.85
C PHE A 73 4.35 -4.58 1.06
N ALA A 74 5.63 -4.74 1.43
CA ALA A 74 6.74 -4.08 0.74
C ALA A 74 6.84 -4.53 -0.73
N GLN A 75 6.69 -5.82 -1.02
CA GLN A 75 6.67 -6.34 -2.39
C GLN A 75 5.51 -5.76 -3.21
N ALA A 76 4.34 -5.61 -2.60
CA ALA A 76 3.21 -4.96 -3.25
C ALA A 76 3.52 -3.49 -3.58
N GLN A 77 4.22 -2.75 -2.72
CA GLN A 77 4.64 -1.37 -2.99
C GLN A 77 5.70 -1.30 -4.11
N VAL A 78 6.68 -2.21 -4.12
CA VAL A 78 7.68 -2.30 -5.20
C VAL A 78 7.01 -2.60 -6.54
N ARG A 79 6.06 -3.56 -6.57
CA ARG A 79 5.32 -3.87 -7.81
C ARG A 79 4.46 -2.70 -8.30
N LYS A 80 3.86 -1.94 -7.39
CA LYS A 80 3.08 -0.74 -7.74
C LYS A 80 3.95 0.38 -8.31
N THR A 81 5.18 0.51 -7.83
CA THR A 81 6.12 1.53 -8.31
C THR A 81 6.84 1.12 -9.59
N THR A 82 7.08 -0.18 -9.81
CA THR A 82 7.67 -0.70 -11.06
C THR A 82 6.67 -0.79 -12.21
N ASN A 83 5.37 -0.92 -11.92
CA ASN A 83 4.33 -0.71 -12.91
C ASN A 83 4.10 0.80 -13.13
N ALA A 84 5.07 1.48 -13.74
CA ALA A 84 4.69 2.54 -14.67
C ALA A 84 3.64 1.93 -15.59
N PRO A 85 2.46 2.55 -15.80
CA PRO A 85 1.34 1.88 -16.45
C PRO A 85 1.82 1.39 -17.80
N ALA A 86 2.00 0.07 -17.92
CA ALA A 86 2.14 -0.58 -19.19
C ALA A 86 0.96 -0.03 -19.99
N LYS A 87 1.25 0.65 -21.10
CA LYS A 87 0.24 1.08 -22.07
C LYS A 87 -0.44 -0.19 -22.55
N SER A 88 -1.41 -0.70 -21.79
CA SER A 88 -2.33 -1.72 -22.23
C SER A 88 -3.03 -1.07 -23.42
N GLU A 89 -2.85 -1.62 -24.61
CA GLU A 89 -3.61 -1.19 -25.79
C GLU A 89 -5.09 -1.18 -25.41
N GLY A 90 -5.71 -0.01 -25.47
CA GLY A 90 -7.07 0.22 -24.95
C GLY A 90 -7.15 1.01 -23.63
N SER A 91 -6.05 1.64 -23.18
CA SER A 91 -6.05 2.60 -22.08
C SER A 91 -7.07 3.72 -22.33
N VAL A 92 -7.74 4.18 -21.27
CA VAL A 92 -8.76 5.25 -21.30
C VAL A 92 -8.37 6.48 -22.14
N PRO A 93 -7.15 7.05 -22.05
CA PRO A 93 -6.71 8.14 -22.92
C PRO A 93 -6.75 7.79 -24.41
N ASP A 94 -6.40 6.56 -24.78
CA ASP A 94 -6.34 6.08 -26.17
C ASP A 94 -7.76 6.00 -26.78
N ARG A 95 -8.73 5.56 -25.97
CA ARG A 95 -10.16 5.58 -26.34
C ARG A 95 -10.69 7.00 -26.45
N PHE A 96 -10.24 7.90 -25.57
CA PHE A 96 -10.64 9.29 -25.59
C PHE A 96 -10.11 10.02 -26.83
N ASP A 97 -8.86 9.75 -27.22
CA ASP A 97 -8.27 10.30 -28.44
C ASP A 97 -8.97 9.78 -29.71
N LYS A 98 -9.37 8.50 -29.71
CA LYS A 98 -10.19 7.93 -30.79
C LYS A 98 -11.57 8.58 -30.88
N LEU A 99 -12.29 8.73 -29.77
CA LEU A 99 -13.60 9.40 -29.76
C LEU A 99 -13.50 10.86 -30.22
N LYS A 100 -12.41 11.54 -29.86
CA LYS A 100 -12.15 12.92 -30.28
C LYS A 100 -11.90 13.04 -31.78
N SER A 101 -11.26 12.04 -32.39
CA SER A 101 -11.04 12.04 -33.85
C SER A 101 -12.32 11.70 -34.61
N GLU A 102 -13.13 10.75 -34.11
CA GLU A 102 -14.46 10.43 -34.66
C GLU A 102 -15.39 11.65 -34.62
N LEU A 103 -15.48 12.34 -33.47
CA LEU A 103 -16.32 13.54 -33.32
C LEU A 103 -15.91 14.66 -34.30
N LYS A 104 -14.61 14.87 -34.49
CA LYS A 104 -14.10 15.86 -35.45
C LYS A 104 -14.44 15.47 -36.89
N ALA A 105 -14.39 14.18 -37.22
CA ALA A 105 -14.72 13.70 -38.54
C ALA A 105 -16.20 13.91 -38.86
N GLU A 106 -17.09 13.61 -37.90
CA GLU A 106 -18.53 13.88 -38.04
C GLU A 106 -18.82 15.37 -38.23
N GLN A 107 -18.21 16.24 -37.41
CA GLN A 107 -18.37 17.70 -37.57
C GLN A 107 -17.92 18.20 -38.95
N LEU A 108 -16.85 17.63 -39.51
CA LEU A 108 -16.39 17.99 -40.85
C LEU A 108 -17.34 17.52 -41.94
N GLU A 109 -17.92 16.34 -41.81
CA GLU A 109 -18.93 15.84 -42.76
C GLU A 109 -20.22 16.66 -42.69
N GLU A 110 -20.67 17.05 -41.49
CA GLU A 110 -21.80 17.96 -41.33
C GLU A 110 -21.53 19.33 -41.96
N LEU A 111 -20.34 19.90 -41.76
CA LEU A 111 -19.96 21.16 -42.39
C LEU A 111 -19.90 21.06 -43.92
N LYS A 112 -19.44 19.93 -44.47
CA LYS A 112 -19.47 19.67 -45.91
C LYS A 112 -20.90 19.52 -46.42
N ALA A 113 -21.76 18.80 -45.71
CA ALA A 113 -23.17 18.65 -46.07
C ALA A 113 -23.90 20.00 -46.04
N LEU A 114 -23.65 20.82 -45.01
CA LEU A 114 -24.17 22.18 -44.91
C LEU A 114 -23.66 23.07 -46.03
N ARG A 115 -22.35 23.02 -46.34
CA ARG A 115 -21.77 23.78 -47.44
C ARG A 115 -22.37 23.36 -48.78
N LYS A 116 -22.50 22.05 -49.04
CA LYS A 116 -23.13 21.53 -50.24
C LYS A 116 -24.60 21.96 -50.32
N ALA A 117 -25.32 21.94 -49.20
CA ALA A 117 -26.70 22.42 -49.13
C ALA A 117 -26.81 23.92 -49.39
N ILE A 118 -25.84 24.73 -48.94
CA ILE A 118 -25.73 26.17 -49.25
C ILE A 118 -25.39 26.38 -50.73
N GLU A 119 -24.49 25.59 -51.31
CA GLU A 119 -24.15 25.66 -52.74
C GLU A 119 -25.33 25.24 -53.63
N THR A 120 -26.16 24.29 -53.18
CA THR A 120 -27.38 23.88 -53.90
C THR A 120 -28.59 24.75 -53.60
N ARG A 121 -28.52 25.66 -52.61
CA ARG A 121 -29.60 26.60 -52.34
C ARG A 121 -29.64 27.62 -53.49
N PRO A 122 -30.82 27.91 -54.05
CA PRO A 122 -30.94 28.93 -55.07
C PRO A 122 -30.43 30.26 -54.50
N SER A 123 -29.64 30.98 -55.29
CA SER A 123 -28.89 32.18 -54.90
C SER A 123 -29.76 33.40 -54.58
N SER A 124 -31.09 33.24 -54.46
CA SER A 124 -31.97 34.32 -54.07
C SER A 124 -33.14 33.87 -53.18
N LEU A 125 -33.25 34.51 -52.01
CA LEU A 125 -34.43 34.48 -51.13
C LEU A 125 -35.71 34.87 -51.89
N TRP A 126 -35.56 35.68 -52.96
CA TRP A 126 -36.64 36.14 -53.81
C TRP A 126 -37.16 35.09 -54.80
N GLU A 127 -36.35 34.13 -55.27
CA GLU A 127 -36.84 32.97 -56.04
C GLU A 127 -37.66 32.01 -55.17
N TRP A 128 -37.28 31.82 -53.91
CA TRP A 128 -38.04 31.00 -52.96
C TRP A 128 -39.37 31.65 -52.55
N ILE A 129 -39.41 32.98 -52.41
CA ILE A 129 -40.63 33.71 -52.00
C ILE A 129 -41.61 33.95 -53.16
N ARG A 130 -41.17 34.01 -54.44
CA ARG A 130 -42.06 34.24 -55.59
C ARG A 130 -42.46 32.99 -56.39
N GLY A 131 -41.81 31.85 -56.18
CA GLY A 131 -41.90 30.66 -57.03
C GLY A 131 -43.12 29.74 -56.84
N LYS A 132 -44.32 30.25 -56.51
CA LYS A 132 -45.55 29.44 -56.62
C LYS A 132 -46.78 30.29 -56.93
N LYS A 133 -46.92 30.67 -58.19
CA LYS A 133 -48.23 31.02 -58.77
C LYS A 133 -48.38 30.32 -60.12
N ARG A 134 -49.26 29.32 -60.08
CA ARG A 134 -50.00 28.61 -61.16
C ARG A 134 -49.32 28.44 -62.51
#